data_AF-A0A1V2LV10-F1
#
_entry.id   AF-A0A1V2LV10-F1
#
_cell.length_a   1.000
_cell.length_b   1.000
_cell.length_c   1.000
_cell.angle_alpha   90.00
_cell.angle_beta   90.00
_cell.angle_gamma   90.00
#
_symmetry.space_group_name_H-M   'P 1'
#
loop_
_entity.id
_entity.type
_entity.pdbx_description
1 polymer ?
#
loop_
_entity_poly.entity_id
_entity_poly.type
_entity_poly.pdbx_seq_one_letter_code
_entity_poly.pdbx_strand_id
1 'polypeptide(L)'
;MESNTQRVWDYAEDGYVHRLVQNEADGKIVELPLHDESKKSNEEKIDKIGFEYSKLLITQLESQREYYENQLSEFKSSLVYEKSQVNKLEKMMEELKVTVSESVNEMSILREEQRRKNEEKASLKEQNNNLLKLNKAMVQKLKMYETNTELLKKENEELHEQVSDLMFFLESREKLKDSSDDVKEGKLFMVPKNSK
;
A
#
# COMPACT_ATOMS: atom_id res chain seq x y z
N MET A 1 -12.29 62.20 65.59
CA MET A 1 -12.66 63.11 64.49
C MET A 1 -11.44 63.96 64.18
N GLU A 2 -11.00 63.98 62.92
CA GLU A 2 -9.78 64.65 62.44
C GLU A 2 -9.94 66.18 62.42
N SER A 3 -10.23 66.80 63.57
CA SER A 3 -10.37 68.25 63.69
C SER A 3 -9.02 68.98 63.76
N ASN A 4 -7.90 68.27 63.64
CA ASN A 4 -6.54 68.80 63.78
C ASN A 4 -5.81 69.05 62.45
N THR A 5 -6.38 68.68 61.30
CA THR A 5 -5.77 68.89 59.98
C THR A 5 -6.56 69.96 59.20
N GLN A 6 -5.87 70.96 58.65
CA GLN A 6 -6.49 72.04 57.86
C GLN A 6 -6.85 71.62 56.42
N ARG A 7 -6.97 70.32 56.16
CA ARG A 7 -7.28 69.74 54.85
C ARG A 7 -8.71 69.21 54.86
N VAL A 8 -9.46 69.46 53.79
CA VAL A 8 -10.80 68.92 53.56
C VAL A 8 -10.79 68.08 52.30
N TRP A 9 -11.56 67.00 52.29
CA TRP A 9 -11.69 66.15 51.12
C TRP A 9 -12.58 66.82 50.08
N ASP A 10 -12.06 67.00 48.87
CA ASP A 10 -12.83 67.38 47.70
C ASP A 10 -13.30 66.11 46.99
N TYR A 11 -14.62 65.87 47.04
CA TYR A 11 -15.25 64.74 46.40
C TYR A 11 -15.35 64.88 44.87
N ALA A 12 -15.16 66.08 44.32
CA ALA A 12 -15.24 66.30 42.87
C ALA A 12 -13.91 65.97 42.16
N GLU A 13 -12.78 66.27 42.80
CA GLU A 13 -11.43 66.02 42.25
C GLU A 13 -10.71 64.83 42.92
N ASP A 14 -11.41 64.10 43.81
CA ASP A 14 -10.93 62.92 44.54
C ASP A 14 -9.58 63.17 45.25
N GLY A 15 -9.50 64.27 46.02
CA GLY A 15 -8.25 64.72 46.64
C GLY A 15 -8.44 65.60 47.88
N TYR A 16 -7.35 65.88 48.61
CA TYR A 16 -7.37 66.77 49.77
C TYR A 16 -7.02 68.21 49.37
N VAL A 17 -7.90 69.17 49.67
CA VAL A 17 -7.68 70.61 49.45
C VAL A 17 -7.52 71.37 50.78
N HIS A 18 -6.84 72.50 50.78
CA HIS A 18 -6.64 73.32 51.98
C HIS A 18 -7.89 74.16 52.27
N ARG A 19 -8.31 74.22 53.55
CA ARG A 19 -9.44 75.04 53.98
C ARG A 19 -9.05 76.52 53.97
N LEU A 20 -9.61 77.30 53.04
CA LEU A 20 -9.55 78.76 53.09
C LEU A 20 -10.56 79.28 54.12
N VAL A 21 -10.10 80.08 55.08
CA VAL A 21 -10.96 80.66 56.12
C VAL A 21 -11.10 82.16 55.86
N GLN A 22 -12.33 82.64 55.82
CA GLN A 22 -12.65 84.05 55.62
C GLN A 22 -12.80 84.74 56.98
N ASN A 23 -12.15 85.89 57.17
CA ASN A 23 -12.26 86.65 58.41
C ASN A 23 -13.58 87.44 58.42
N GLU A 24 -14.38 87.32 59.49
CA GLU A 24 -15.74 87.90 59.54
C GLU A 24 -15.78 89.43 59.48
N ALA A 25 -14.69 90.11 59.85
CA ALA A 25 -14.66 91.58 59.88
C ALA A 25 -14.42 92.24 58.51
N ASP A 26 -13.62 91.62 57.65
CA ASP A 26 -13.12 92.26 56.40
C ASP A 26 -13.35 91.40 55.15
N GLY A 27 -13.91 90.19 55.27
CA GLY A 27 -14.17 89.30 54.13
C GLY A 27 -12.92 88.84 53.37
N LYS A 28 -11.72 89.21 53.85
CA LYS A 28 -10.44 88.88 53.24
C LYS A 28 -10.10 87.43 53.54
N ILE A 29 -9.71 86.70 52.49
CA ILE A 29 -9.23 85.32 52.59
C ILE A 29 -7.85 85.37 53.25
N VAL A 30 -7.70 84.74 54.41
CA VAL A 30 -6.44 84.71 55.16
C VAL A 30 -6.05 83.25 55.40
N GLU A 31 -4.88 82.86 54.89
CA GLU A 31 -4.24 81.60 55.25
C GLU A 31 -3.60 81.76 56.64
N LEU A 32 -3.91 80.86 57.58
CA LEU A 32 -3.25 80.85 58.89
C LEU A 32 -1.75 80.53 58.71
N PRO A 33 -0.84 81.23 59.42
CA PRO A 33 0.59 80.96 59.30
C PRO A 33 0.89 79.56 59.83
N LEU A 34 1.37 78.68 58.94
CA LEU A 34 1.74 77.31 59.25
C LEU A 34 3.03 77.28 60.07
N HIS A 35 2.96 76.60 61.22
CA HIS A 35 4.15 76.19 61.97
C HIS A 35 4.82 75.00 61.26
N ASP A 36 6.16 75.09 61.22
CA ASP A 36 7.17 74.05 61.04
C ASP A 36 7.65 73.65 59.63
N GLU A 37 8.91 74.04 59.36
CA GLU A 37 9.80 73.53 58.31
C GLU A 37 10.03 72.01 58.35
N SER A 38 9.64 71.34 59.44
CA SER A 38 9.71 69.88 59.58
C SER A 38 8.72 69.12 58.68
N LYS A 39 7.66 69.78 58.19
CA LYS A 39 6.69 69.17 57.24
C LYS A 39 7.23 69.09 55.82
N LYS A 40 7.95 70.11 55.33
CA LYS A 40 8.59 70.10 54.00
C LYS A 40 9.59 68.96 53.87
N SER A 41 10.39 68.73 54.91
CA SER A 41 11.34 67.59 54.95
C SER A 41 10.66 66.22 54.91
N ASN A 42 9.43 66.08 55.41
CA ASN A 42 8.70 64.82 55.36
C ASN A 42 7.98 64.65 54.02
N GLU A 43 7.46 65.73 53.43
CA GLU A 43 6.86 65.71 52.09
C GLU A 43 7.91 65.32 51.02
N GLU A 44 9.12 65.90 51.03
CA GLU A 44 10.20 65.52 50.10
C GLU A 44 10.64 64.05 50.24
N LYS A 45 10.62 63.50 51.45
CA LYS A 45 10.93 62.07 51.69
C LYS A 45 9.82 61.17 51.17
N ILE A 46 8.56 61.56 51.39
CA ILE A 46 7.39 60.83 50.87
C ILE A 46 7.40 60.84 49.35
N ASP A 47 7.69 61.98 48.73
CA ASP A 47 7.79 62.11 47.27
C ASP A 47 8.93 61.28 46.70
N LYS A 48 10.08 61.24 47.39
CA LYS A 48 11.21 60.39 47.00
C LYS A 48 10.87 58.90 47.10
N ILE A 49 10.19 58.48 48.16
CA ILE A 49 9.72 57.09 48.32
C ILE A 49 8.67 56.77 47.25
N GLY A 50 7.75 57.69 46.96
CA GLY A 50 6.75 57.55 45.91
C GLY A 50 7.39 57.42 44.52
N PHE A 51 8.43 58.20 44.25
CA PHE A 51 9.21 58.12 43.01
C PHE A 51 9.97 56.79 42.90
N GLU A 52 10.64 56.35 43.97
CA GLU A 52 11.35 55.06 44.00
C GLU A 52 10.39 53.88 43.85
N TYR A 53 9.21 53.94 44.49
CA TYR A 53 8.15 52.96 44.33
C TYR A 53 7.62 52.93 42.90
N SER A 54 7.34 54.09 42.31
CA SER A 54 6.92 54.20 40.90
C SER A 54 7.97 53.61 39.97
N LYS A 55 9.26 53.92 40.19
CA LYS A 55 10.37 53.35 39.41
C LYS A 55 10.46 51.83 39.55
N LEU A 56 10.31 51.31 40.77
CA LEU A 56 10.30 49.86 41.01
C LEU A 56 9.10 49.20 40.33
N LEU A 57 7.91 49.78 40.44
CA LEU A 57 6.70 49.30 39.80
C LEU A 57 6.82 49.29 38.27
N ILE A 58 7.35 50.37 37.66
CA ILE A 58 7.62 50.43 36.22
C ILE A 58 8.60 49.33 35.82
N THR A 59 9.70 49.18 36.56
CA THR A 59 10.70 48.14 36.30
C THR A 59 10.08 46.74 36.39
N GLN A 60 9.21 46.52 37.37
CA GLN A 60 8.53 45.24 37.55
C GLN A 60 7.50 44.97 36.46
N LEU A 61 6.70 45.96 36.06
CA LEU A 61 5.76 45.85 34.93
C LEU A 61 6.50 45.61 33.61
N GLU A 62 7.63 46.28 33.38
CA GLU A 62 8.44 46.06 32.17
C GLU A 62 9.03 44.64 32.16
N SER A 63 9.54 44.14 33.30
CA SER A 63 10.03 42.77 33.40
C SER A 63 8.94 41.72 33.17
N GLN A 64 7.71 41.97 33.64
CA GLN A 64 6.56 41.09 33.39
C GLN A 64 6.16 41.12 31.92
N ARG A 65 6.12 42.30 31.32
CA ARG A 65 5.84 42.46 29.89
C ARG A 65 6.85 41.69 29.05
N GLU A 66 8.14 41.90 29.29
CA GLU A 66 9.22 41.22 28.56
C GLU A 66 9.13 39.70 28.73
N TYR A 67 8.87 39.21 29.95
CA TYR A 67 8.70 37.78 30.21
C TYR A 67 7.58 37.15 29.36
N TYR A 68 6.39 37.77 29.35
CA TYR A 68 5.27 37.25 28.57
C TYR A 68 5.42 37.47 27.08
N GLU A 69 6.07 38.55 26.63
CA GLU A 69 6.42 38.75 25.22
C GLU A 69 7.37 37.64 24.72
N ASN A 70 8.38 37.30 25.50
CA ASN A 70 9.31 36.21 25.19
C ASN A 70 8.60 34.86 25.16
N GLN A 71 7.78 34.55 26.17
CA GLN A 71 7.01 33.31 26.21
C GLN A 71 6.04 33.21 25.02
N LEU A 72 5.38 34.31 24.65
CA LEU A 72 4.49 34.35 23.49
C LEU A 72 5.27 34.14 22.18
N SER A 73 6.48 34.71 22.08
CA SER A 73 7.37 34.55 20.92
C SER A 73 7.81 33.09 20.76
N GLU A 74 8.19 32.44 21.85
CA GLU A 74 8.56 31.02 21.88
C GLU A 74 7.38 30.11 21.50
N PHE A 75 6.19 30.38 22.02
CA PHE A 75 5.00 29.63 21.62
C PHE A 75 4.66 29.85 20.15
N LYS A 76 4.76 31.07 19.64
CA LYS A 76 4.53 31.37 18.22
C LYS A 76 5.52 30.64 17.31
N SER A 77 6.81 30.64 17.65
CA SER A 77 7.82 29.95 16.86
C SER A 77 7.61 28.44 16.87
N SER A 78 7.28 27.86 18.03
CA SER A 78 6.93 26.44 18.19
C SER A 78 5.68 26.08 17.37
N LEU A 79 4.63 26.90 17.43
CA LEU A 79 3.39 26.70 16.67
C LEU A 79 3.63 26.75 15.16
N VAL A 80 4.45 27.70 14.68
CA VAL A 80 4.83 27.79 13.26
C VAL A 80 5.60 26.55 12.84
N TYR A 81 6.53 26.07 13.68
CA TYR A 81 7.27 24.84 13.43
C TYR A 81 6.34 23.63 13.35
N GLU A 82 5.49 23.40 14.35
CA GLU A 82 4.53 22.28 14.37
C GLU A 82 3.58 22.33 13.17
N LYS A 83 3.04 23.51 12.85
CA LYS A 83 2.20 23.69 11.66
C LYS A 83 2.95 23.33 10.37
N SER A 84 4.24 23.64 10.27
CA SER A 84 5.06 23.24 9.13
C SER A 84 5.26 21.71 9.06
N GLN A 85 5.35 21.02 10.20
CA GLN A 85 5.46 19.57 10.25
C GLN A 85 4.13 18.90 9.87
N VAL A 86 3.00 19.42 10.38
CA VAL A 86 1.65 18.95 10.00
C VAL A 86 1.46 19.08 8.49
N ASN A 87 1.76 20.24 7.90
CA ASN A 87 1.65 20.43 6.45
C ASN A 87 2.53 19.47 5.64
N LYS A 88 3.72 19.10 6.14
CA LYS A 88 4.58 18.10 5.49
C LYS A 88 3.96 16.71 5.57
N LEU A 89 3.45 16.33 6.75
CA LEU A 89 2.78 15.04 6.95
C LEU A 89 1.52 14.93 6.10
N GLU A 90 0.72 15.99 5.99
CA GLU A 90 -0.46 16.04 5.11
C GLU A 90 -0.09 15.83 3.65
N LYS A 91 0.98 16.48 3.16
CA LYS A 91 1.48 16.26 1.79
C LYS A 91 1.94 14.83 1.56
N MET A 92 2.73 14.29 2.49
CA MET A 92 3.17 12.89 2.42
C MET A 92 2.00 11.90 2.45
N MET A 93 0.96 12.18 3.25
CA MET A 93 -0.25 11.36 3.28
C MET A 93 -1.01 11.41 1.94
N GLU A 94 -1.14 12.58 1.33
CA GLU A 94 -1.82 12.70 0.03
C GLU A 94 -1.02 12.00 -1.09
N GLU A 95 0.30 12.17 -1.12
CA GLU A 95 1.18 11.45 -2.04
C GLU A 95 1.06 9.93 -1.86
N LEU A 96 1.13 9.44 -0.62
CA LEU A 96 1.00 8.01 -0.32
C LEU A 96 -0.37 7.47 -0.72
N LYS A 97 -1.44 8.25 -0.54
CA LYS A 97 -2.79 7.87 -0.94
C LYS A 97 -2.91 7.70 -2.45
N VAL A 98 -2.30 8.59 -3.23
CA VAL A 98 -2.23 8.47 -4.69
C VAL A 98 -1.46 7.20 -5.07
N THR A 99 -0.26 7.00 -4.55
CA THR A 99 0.56 5.82 -4.86
C THR A 99 -0.12 4.50 -4.48
N VAL A 100 -0.81 4.45 -3.34
CA VAL A 100 -1.59 3.28 -2.94
C VAL A 100 -2.74 3.03 -3.91
N SER A 101 -3.45 4.07 -4.36
CA SER A 101 -4.54 3.92 -5.32
C SER A 101 -4.05 3.40 -6.68
N GLU A 102 -2.89 3.86 -7.15
CA GLU A 102 -2.25 3.40 -8.38
C GLU A 102 -1.83 1.93 -8.26
N SER A 103 -1.16 1.56 -7.17
CA SER A 103 -0.74 0.18 -6.91
C SER A 103 -1.93 -0.78 -6.81
N VAL A 104 -3.04 -0.35 -6.18
CA VAL A 104 -4.28 -1.14 -6.11
C VAL A 104 -4.86 -1.36 -7.52
N ASN A 105 -4.87 -0.33 -8.36
CA ASN A 105 -5.35 -0.44 -9.73
C ASN A 105 -4.48 -1.39 -10.55
N GLU A 106 -3.14 -1.26 -10.49
CA GLU A 106 -2.21 -2.17 -11.15
C GLU A 106 -2.40 -3.62 -10.68
N MET A 107 -2.52 -3.84 -9.36
CA MET A 107 -2.79 -5.15 -8.78
C MET A 107 -4.11 -5.75 -9.27
N SER A 108 -5.14 -4.93 -9.50
CA SER A 108 -6.42 -5.39 -10.04
C SER A 108 -6.29 -5.87 -11.49
N ILE A 109 -5.54 -5.14 -12.32
CA ILE A 109 -5.29 -5.48 -13.73
C ILE A 109 -4.47 -6.77 -13.81
N LEU A 110 -3.37 -6.86 -13.05
CA LEU A 110 -2.52 -8.06 -13.02
C LEU A 110 -3.30 -9.31 -12.54
N ARG A 111 -4.19 -9.15 -11.55
CA ARG A 111 -5.05 -10.25 -11.08
C ARG A 111 -5.99 -10.75 -12.17
N GLU A 112 -6.58 -9.84 -12.94
CA GLU A 112 -7.48 -10.21 -14.03
C GLU A 112 -6.73 -10.89 -15.19
N GLU A 113 -5.56 -10.38 -15.57
CA GLU A 113 -4.69 -11.04 -16.55
C GLU A 113 -4.27 -12.45 -16.10
N GLN A 114 -3.92 -12.60 -14.82
CA GLN A 114 -3.55 -13.90 -14.25
C GLN A 114 -4.73 -14.87 -14.27
N ARG A 115 -5.95 -14.39 -14.01
CA ARG A 115 -7.16 -15.19 -14.12
C ARG A 115 -7.36 -15.69 -15.56
N ARG A 116 -7.28 -14.80 -16.55
CA ARG A 116 -7.41 -15.16 -17.97
C ARG A 116 -6.36 -16.18 -18.42
N LYS A 117 -5.09 -15.98 -18.04
CA LYS A 117 -4.02 -16.93 -18.35
C LYS A 117 -4.24 -18.31 -17.71
N ASN A 118 -4.79 -18.35 -16.50
CA ASN A 118 -5.11 -19.61 -15.82
C ASN A 118 -6.27 -20.35 -16.51
N GLU A 119 -7.31 -19.62 -16.95
CA GLU A 119 -8.43 -20.19 -17.72
C GLU A 119 -7.95 -20.75 -19.06
N GLU A 120 -7.12 -20.00 -19.80
CA GLU A 120 -6.52 -20.44 -21.05
C GLU A 120 -5.65 -21.70 -20.84
N LYS A 121 -4.80 -21.69 -19.81
CA LYS A 121 -3.96 -22.84 -19.45
C LYS A 121 -4.80 -24.08 -19.10
N ALA A 122 -5.92 -23.89 -18.41
CA ALA A 122 -6.83 -24.99 -18.08
C ALA A 122 -7.47 -25.57 -19.36
N SER A 123 -7.95 -24.72 -20.26
CA SER A 123 -8.51 -25.11 -21.56
C SER A 123 -7.49 -25.86 -22.42
N LEU A 124 -6.27 -25.32 -22.56
CA LEU A 124 -5.19 -25.98 -23.32
C LEU A 124 -4.81 -27.33 -22.72
N LYS A 125 -4.79 -27.44 -21.38
CA LYS A 125 -4.52 -28.72 -20.70
C LYS A 125 -5.60 -29.76 -20.98
N GLU A 126 -6.87 -29.34 -21.02
CA GLU A 126 -7.98 -30.23 -21.38
C GLU A 126 -7.88 -30.69 -22.84
N GLN A 127 -7.63 -29.76 -23.77
CA GLN A 127 -7.42 -30.09 -25.18
C GLN A 127 -6.26 -31.07 -25.37
N ASN A 128 -5.13 -30.83 -24.69
CA ASN A 128 -3.97 -31.72 -24.78
C ASN A 128 -4.27 -33.12 -24.22
N ASN A 129 -5.01 -33.22 -23.10
CA ASN A 129 -5.45 -34.50 -22.58
C ASN A 129 -6.37 -35.25 -23.56
N ASN A 130 -7.27 -34.53 -24.25
CA ASN A 130 -8.14 -35.12 -25.26
C ASN A 130 -7.34 -35.60 -26.48
N LEU A 131 -6.37 -34.81 -26.95
CA LEU A 131 -5.46 -35.19 -28.03
C LEU A 131 -4.62 -36.41 -27.64
N LEU A 132 -4.10 -36.49 -26.42
CA LEU A 132 -3.36 -37.65 -25.92
C LEU A 132 -4.22 -38.92 -25.91
N LYS A 133 -5.49 -38.83 -25.46
CA LYS A 133 -6.43 -39.95 -25.50
C LYS A 133 -6.71 -40.41 -26.93
N LEU A 134 -6.95 -39.45 -27.84
CA LEU A 134 -7.20 -39.73 -29.25
C LEU A 134 -5.99 -40.39 -29.90
N ASN A 135 -4.79 -39.83 -29.68
CA ASN A 135 -3.54 -40.36 -30.22
C ASN A 135 -3.29 -41.79 -29.70
N LYS A 136 -3.50 -42.04 -28.40
CA LYS A 136 -3.43 -43.40 -27.84
C LYS A 136 -4.40 -44.38 -28.51
N ALA A 137 -5.65 -43.97 -28.75
CA ALA A 137 -6.63 -44.79 -29.45
C ALA A 137 -6.24 -45.04 -30.93
N MET A 138 -5.69 -44.03 -31.61
CA MET A 138 -5.19 -44.16 -32.98
C MET A 138 -4.00 -45.13 -33.06
N VAL A 139 -3.04 -45.04 -32.13
CA VAL A 139 -1.91 -45.98 -32.06
C VAL A 139 -2.39 -47.40 -31.80
N GLN A 140 -3.40 -47.60 -30.94
CA GLN A 140 -3.99 -48.93 -30.74
C GLN A 140 -4.65 -49.46 -32.00
N LYS A 141 -5.42 -48.63 -32.72
CA LYS A 141 -6.02 -49.03 -34.01
C LYS A 141 -4.97 -49.38 -35.05
N LEU A 142 -3.89 -48.58 -35.16
CA LEU A 142 -2.78 -48.86 -36.06
C LEU A 142 -2.17 -50.24 -35.80
N LYS A 143 -1.88 -50.56 -34.53
CA LYS A 143 -1.39 -51.89 -34.14
C LYS A 143 -2.35 -53.01 -34.54
N MET A 144 -3.66 -52.82 -34.35
CA MET A 144 -4.66 -53.81 -34.78
C MET A 144 -4.62 -54.00 -36.31
N TYR A 145 -4.55 -52.91 -37.09
CA TYR A 145 -4.44 -53.01 -38.54
C TYR A 145 -3.12 -53.67 -39.00
N GLU A 146 -1.99 -53.37 -38.35
CA GLU A 146 -0.71 -54.04 -38.62
C GLU A 146 -0.81 -55.54 -38.39
N THR A 147 -1.32 -55.98 -37.23
CA THR A 147 -1.50 -57.41 -36.94
C THR A 147 -2.45 -58.10 -37.91
N ASN A 148 -3.56 -57.44 -38.30
CA ASN A 148 -4.50 -58.01 -39.26
C ASN A 148 -3.89 -58.12 -40.65
N THR A 149 -3.05 -57.14 -41.05
CA THR A 149 -2.34 -57.18 -42.33
C THR A 149 -1.30 -58.29 -42.35
N GLU A 150 -0.60 -58.54 -41.23
CA GLU A 150 0.31 -59.67 -41.10
C GLU A 150 -0.42 -61.03 -41.18
N LEU A 151 -1.57 -61.16 -40.50
CA LEU A 151 -2.39 -62.38 -40.57
C LEU A 151 -2.90 -62.63 -41.99
N LEU A 152 -3.45 -61.61 -42.64
CA LEU A 152 -3.91 -61.71 -44.03
C LEU A 152 -2.76 -62.04 -45.00
N LYS A 153 -1.55 -61.54 -44.77
CA LYS A 153 -0.38 -61.93 -45.57
C LYS A 153 -0.04 -63.40 -45.40
N LYS A 154 -0.02 -63.92 -44.17
CA LYS A 154 0.23 -65.34 -43.90
C LYS A 154 -0.84 -66.23 -44.53
N GLU A 155 -2.11 -65.88 -44.37
CA GLU A 155 -3.21 -66.64 -44.99
C GLU A 155 -3.09 -66.63 -46.52
N ASN A 156 -2.69 -65.51 -47.12
CA ASN A 156 -2.47 -65.41 -48.56
C ASN A 156 -1.25 -66.23 -49.01
N GLU A 157 -0.17 -66.27 -48.23
CA GLU A 157 0.99 -67.15 -48.46
C GLU A 157 0.61 -68.64 -48.39
N GLU A 158 -0.15 -69.03 -47.36
CA GLU A 158 -0.65 -70.40 -47.19
C GLU A 158 -1.59 -70.81 -48.33
N LEU A 159 -2.53 -69.95 -48.72
CA LEU A 159 -3.40 -70.18 -49.87
C LEU A 159 -2.61 -70.27 -51.18
N HIS A 160 -1.58 -69.44 -51.35
CA HIS A 160 -0.71 -69.50 -52.51
C HIS A 160 0.07 -70.81 -52.57
N GLU A 161 0.56 -71.32 -51.43
CA GLU A 161 1.21 -72.63 -51.33
C GLU A 161 0.24 -73.76 -51.69
N GLN A 162 -0.97 -73.75 -51.12
CA GLN A 162 -2.03 -74.72 -51.44
C GLN A 162 -2.39 -74.71 -52.93
N VAL A 163 -2.54 -73.53 -53.54
CA VAL A 163 -2.82 -73.39 -54.96
C VAL A 163 -1.65 -73.89 -55.81
N SER A 164 -0.40 -73.62 -55.41
CA SER A 164 0.79 -74.14 -56.09
C SER A 164 0.88 -75.65 -56.00
N ASP A 165 0.57 -76.24 -54.84
CA ASP A 165 0.53 -77.68 -54.63
C ASP A 165 -0.57 -78.35 -55.47
N LEU A 166 -1.76 -77.75 -55.51
CA LEU A 166 -2.86 -78.21 -56.37
C LEU A 166 -2.49 -78.14 -57.85
N MET A 167 -1.85 -77.06 -58.28
CA MET A 167 -1.32 -76.94 -59.65
C MET A 167 -0.26 -78.01 -59.93
N PHE A 168 0.68 -78.23 -59.02
CA PHE A 168 1.70 -79.27 -59.16
C PHE A 168 1.08 -80.68 -59.24
N PHE A 169 0.07 -80.96 -58.41
CA PHE A 169 -0.67 -82.22 -58.45
C PHE A 169 -1.40 -82.41 -59.77
N LEU A 170 -2.08 -81.37 -60.28
CA LEU A 170 -2.77 -81.42 -61.57
C LEU A 170 -1.79 -81.60 -62.74
N GLU A 171 -0.68 -80.87 -62.74
CA GLU A 171 0.37 -80.98 -63.77
C GLU A 171 1.03 -82.36 -63.74
N SER A 172 1.34 -82.88 -62.55
CA SER A 172 1.85 -84.24 -62.36
C SER A 172 0.85 -85.28 -62.87
N ARG A 173 -0.45 -85.09 -62.60
CA ARG A 173 -1.52 -85.97 -63.09
C ARG A 173 -1.67 -85.94 -64.61
N GLU A 174 -1.54 -84.77 -65.24
CA GLU A 174 -1.55 -84.67 -66.71
C GLU A 174 -0.33 -85.33 -67.33
N LYS A 175 0.89 -85.07 -66.82
CA LYS A 175 2.11 -85.74 -67.33
C LYS A 175 2.06 -87.26 -67.16
N LEU A 176 1.51 -87.77 -66.06
CA LEU A 176 1.33 -89.20 -65.82
C LEU A 176 0.20 -89.82 -66.67
N LYS A 177 -0.72 -89.03 -67.21
CA LYS A 177 -1.75 -89.50 -68.16
C LYS A 177 -1.16 -89.84 -69.53
N ASP A 178 -0.11 -89.15 -69.96
CA ASP A 178 0.58 -89.37 -71.24
C ASP A 178 1.79 -90.34 -71.12
N SER A 179 2.01 -90.96 -69.95
CA SER A 179 3.16 -91.83 -69.64
C SER A 179 2.78 -93.32 -69.48
N SER A 180 3.71 -94.24 -69.82
CA SER A 180 3.55 -95.70 -69.72
C SER A 180 3.37 -96.22 -68.28
N ASP A 181 2.64 -97.33 -68.10
CA ASP A 181 2.15 -97.86 -66.81
C ASP A 181 3.23 -98.11 -65.73
N ASP A 182 4.48 -98.41 -66.12
CA ASP A 182 5.59 -98.65 -65.18
C ASP A 182 5.98 -97.42 -64.33
N VAL A 183 5.64 -96.21 -64.77
CA VAL A 183 6.00 -94.95 -64.07
C VAL A 183 4.93 -94.54 -63.05
N LYS A 184 3.71 -95.10 -63.13
CA LYS A 184 2.60 -94.71 -62.26
C LYS A 184 2.73 -95.21 -60.81
N GLU A 185 3.58 -96.20 -60.54
CA GLU A 185 3.73 -96.82 -59.21
C GLU A 185 4.99 -96.36 -58.43
N GLY A 186 5.70 -95.33 -58.90
CA GLY A 186 6.91 -94.82 -58.26
C GLY A 186 6.65 -94.03 -56.96
N LYS A 187 7.14 -94.53 -55.81
CA LYS A 187 7.12 -93.82 -54.52
C LYS A 187 8.15 -92.67 -54.46
N LEU A 188 7.68 -91.46 -54.16
CA LEU A 188 8.50 -90.27 -53.91
C LEU A 188 9.10 -90.27 -52.50
N PHE A 189 10.42 -90.10 -52.40
CA PHE A 189 11.12 -89.82 -51.14
C PHE A 189 11.57 -88.36 -51.12
N MET A 190 11.08 -87.57 -50.17
CA MET A 190 11.59 -86.22 -49.92
C MET A 190 12.79 -86.29 -48.97
N VAL A 191 13.91 -85.71 -49.36
CA VAL A 191 15.10 -85.53 -48.51
C VAL A 191 15.01 -84.16 -47.82
N PRO A 192 15.18 -84.06 -46.49
CA PRO A 192 15.09 -82.79 -45.78
C PRO A 192 16.28 -81.89 -46.12
N LYS A 193 16.03 -80.59 -46.32
CA LYS A 193 17.04 -79.58 -46.63
C LYS A 193 17.70 -79.11 -45.32
N ASN A 194 19.01 -79.31 -45.19
CA ASN A 194 19.79 -78.88 -44.03
C ASN A 194 19.73 -77.35 -43.83
N SER A 195 19.45 -76.93 -42.60
CA SER A 195 19.48 -75.55 -42.13
C SER A 195 20.92 -75.02 -42.02
N LYS A 196 21.19 -73.86 -42.64
CA LYS A 196 22.25 -72.93 -42.27
C LYS A 196 21.67 -71.53 -42.19
#